data_AF-A0A1F8V7K7-F1
#
_entry.id   AF-A0A1F8V7K7-F1
#
_cell.length_a   1.000
_cell.length_b   1.000
_cell.length_c   1.000
_cell.angle_alpha   90.00
_cell.angle_beta   90.00
_cell.angle_gamma   90.00
#
_symmetry.space_group_name_H-M   'P 1'
#
loop_
_entity.id
_entity.type
_entity.pdbx_description
1 polymer ?
#
loop_
_entity_poly.entity_id
_entity_poly.type
_entity_poly.pdbx_seq_one_letter_code
_entity_poly.pdbx_strand_id
1 'polypeptide(L)'
;MNSIGEKIAELRKSKNMTQEELASTIGVSAQSISKWENSATMPDIMLLPVIADIFEISIDELFGRKNKNIASSAVVGDILDEARKSFLTFMQKYWHYTENDSGMSFEEKVDISIRRLKENPDSQTTIIRDSVVLFYKENIGGLMLNRPDNGWLNYMKDESAYPLLNALSDKLFMKLFIYILQNSGACTAASLAKKNDIPEADVKLNLENMLSLGMISRKDLDVEEGILSIYELCCTQKLYHILSVFAFAHQFVSQKEYYFGYMGKPDFYLN
;
A
#
# COMPACT_ATOMS: atom_id res chain seq x y z
N MET A 1 29.82 20.98 -6.89
CA MET A 1 28.54 20.26 -6.73
C MET A 1 28.72 18.99 -7.52
N ASN A 2 28.77 17.83 -6.86
CA ASN A 2 29.04 16.58 -7.55
C ASN A 2 27.90 16.31 -8.56
N SER A 3 28.24 15.84 -9.75
CA SER A 3 27.21 15.45 -10.73
C SER A 3 26.44 14.24 -10.24
N ILE A 4 25.24 13.98 -10.80
CA ILE A 4 24.49 12.74 -10.50
C ILE A 4 25.35 11.51 -10.81
N GLY A 5 26.11 11.57 -11.90
CA GLY A 5 27.04 10.52 -12.31
C GLY A 5 28.11 10.22 -11.26
N GLU A 6 28.76 11.27 -10.74
CA GLU A 6 29.75 11.14 -9.67
C GLU A 6 29.13 10.56 -8.40
N LYS A 7 27.88 10.96 -8.07
CA LYS A 7 27.17 10.41 -6.92
C LYS A 7 26.81 8.94 -7.11
N ILE A 8 26.38 8.53 -8.30
CA ILE A 8 26.14 7.12 -8.65
C ILE A 8 27.43 6.31 -8.47
N ALA A 9 28.57 6.81 -8.97
CA ALA A 9 29.87 6.15 -8.81
C ALA A 9 30.26 5.98 -7.34
N GLU A 10 30.04 7.02 -6.52
CA GLU A 10 30.29 7.00 -5.07
C GLU A 10 29.45 5.93 -4.37
N LEU A 11 28.13 5.91 -4.62
CA LEU A 11 27.18 4.97 -4.02
C LEU A 11 27.44 3.53 -4.47
N ARG A 12 27.74 3.32 -5.75
CA ARG A 12 28.10 2.00 -6.29
C ARG A 12 29.34 1.44 -5.61
N LYS A 13 30.39 2.26 -5.49
CA LYS A 13 31.65 1.86 -4.83
C LYS A 13 31.44 1.60 -3.34
N SER A 14 30.60 2.38 -2.64
CA SER A 14 30.31 2.14 -1.22
C SER A 14 29.54 0.84 -0.97
N LYS A 15 28.75 0.39 -1.94
CA LYS A 15 28.08 -0.93 -1.94
C LYS A 15 28.95 -2.06 -2.52
N ASN A 16 30.23 -1.80 -2.85
CA ASN A 16 31.16 -2.76 -3.49
C ASN A 16 30.66 -3.38 -4.79
N MET A 17 29.85 -2.66 -5.57
CA MET A 17 29.29 -3.15 -6.83
C MET A 17 30.19 -2.82 -8.02
N THR A 18 30.29 -3.68 -9.02
CA THR A 18 30.89 -3.36 -10.32
C THR A 18 29.92 -2.57 -11.21
N GLN A 19 30.42 -1.96 -12.30
CA GLN A 19 29.55 -1.27 -13.26
C GLN A 19 28.59 -2.27 -13.93
N GLU A 20 29.04 -3.48 -14.21
CA GLU A 20 28.26 -4.58 -14.76
C GLU A 20 27.17 -5.06 -13.79
N GLU A 21 27.46 -5.11 -12.49
CA GLU A 21 26.48 -5.44 -11.47
C GLU A 21 25.39 -4.38 -11.35
N LEU A 22 25.76 -3.09 -11.37
CA LEU A 22 24.77 -2.01 -11.35
C LEU A 22 23.93 -1.99 -12.64
N ALA A 23 24.58 -2.16 -13.79
CA ALA A 23 23.97 -2.26 -15.10
C ALA A 23 22.91 -3.37 -15.15
N SER A 24 23.30 -4.59 -14.76
CA SER A 24 22.38 -5.73 -14.70
C SER A 24 21.26 -5.58 -13.66
N THR A 25 21.50 -4.84 -12.57
CA THR A 25 20.45 -4.55 -11.57
C THR A 25 19.40 -3.58 -12.13
N ILE A 26 19.80 -2.61 -12.94
CA ILE A 26 18.86 -1.63 -13.53
C ILE A 26 18.19 -2.20 -14.79
N GLY A 27 18.92 -3.01 -15.57
CA GLY A 27 18.52 -3.46 -16.91
C GLY A 27 19.04 -2.55 -18.02
N VAL A 28 20.26 -2.01 -17.86
CA VAL A 28 20.96 -1.19 -18.86
C VAL A 28 22.36 -1.73 -19.12
N SER A 29 23.07 -1.18 -20.12
CA SER A 29 24.46 -1.56 -20.41
C SER A 29 25.46 -1.05 -19.37
N ALA A 30 26.54 -1.80 -19.13
CA ALA A 30 27.69 -1.32 -18.35
C ALA A 30 28.32 -0.07 -18.97
N GLN A 31 28.23 0.06 -20.30
CA GLN A 31 28.64 1.25 -21.03
C GLN A 31 27.80 2.47 -20.64
N SER A 32 26.48 2.32 -20.46
CA SER A 32 25.60 3.39 -19.98
C SER A 32 26.03 3.84 -18.58
N ILE A 33 26.26 2.90 -17.66
CA ILE A 33 26.77 3.22 -16.31
C ILE A 33 28.09 3.99 -16.39
N SER A 34 29.05 3.53 -17.20
CA SER A 34 30.33 4.20 -17.38
C SER A 34 30.18 5.62 -17.94
N LYS A 35 29.28 5.83 -18.92
CA LYS A 35 28.99 7.17 -19.46
C LYS A 35 28.36 8.07 -18.41
N TRP A 36 27.47 7.55 -17.56
CA TRP A 36 26.88 8.32 -16.46
C TRP A 36 27.93 8.71 -15.44
N GLU A 37 28.72 7.76 -14.96
CA GLU A 37 29.75 8.00 -13.94
C GLU A 37 30.84 8.98 -14.39
N ASN A 38 31.13 9.04 -15.69
CA ASN A 38 32.07 9.99 -16.29
C ASN A 38 31.40 11.29 -16.78
N SER A 39 30.12 11.52 -16.44
CA SER A 39 29.33 12.70 -16.85
C SER A 39 29.24 12.92 -18.37
N ALA A 40 29.46 11.87 -19.18
CA ALA A 40 29.33 11.92 -20.63
C ALA A 40 27.86 11.95 -21.08
N THR A 41 26.98 11.30 -20.31
CA THR A 41 25.51 11.36 -20.44
C THR A 41 24.89 11.31 -19.05
N MET A 42 23.57 11.49 -18.95
CA MET A 42 22.83 11.30 -17.69
C MET A 42 21.86 10.12 -17.81
N PRO A 43 21.54 9.45 -16.69
CA PRO A 43 20.42 8.52 -16.67
C PRO A 43 19.13 9.26 -17.03
N ASP A 44 18.21 8.55 -17.69
CA ASP A 44 16.88 9.08 -17.96
C ASP A 44 16.19 9.44 -16.63
N ILE A 45 15.41 10.52 -16.64
CA ILE A 45 14.70 11.01 -15.44
C ILE A 45 13.81 9.93 -14.82
N MET A 46 13.25 9.05 -15.67
CA MET A 46 12.40 7.93 -15.26
C MET A 46 13.16 6.84 -14.49
N LEU A 47 14.48 6.76 -14.65
CA LEU A 47 15.33 5.79 -13.92
C LEU A 47 15.79 6.31 -12.56
N LEU A 48 15.70 7.61 -12.29
CA LEU A 48 16.18 8.18 -11.03
C LEU A 48 15.52 7.57 -9.78
N PRO A 49 14.20 7.31 -9.73
CA PRO A 49 13.58 6.63 -8.59
C PRO A 49 14.11 5.21 -8.39
N VAL A 50 14.29 4.45 -9.49
CA VAL A 50 14.83 3.09 -9.46
C VAL A 50 16.28 3.08 -8.95
N ILE A 51 17.10 4.03 -9.40
CA ILE A 51 18.49 4.19 -8.94
C ILE A 51 18.54 4.53 -7.44
N ALA A 52 17.68 5.45 -6.98
CA ALA A 52 17.55 5.80 -5.57
C ALA A 52 17.19 4.58 -4.71
N ASP A 53 16.21 3.78 -5.14
CA ASP A 53 15.77 2.57 -4.43
C ASP A 53 16.88 1.50 -4.35
N ILE A 54 17.65 1.32 -5.43
CA ILE A 54 18.80 0.38 -5.43
C ILE A 54 19.81 0.74 -4.35
N PHE A 55 20.07 2.04 -4.17
CA PHE A 55 21.02 2.54 -3.18
C PHE A 55 20.40 2.80 -1.80
N GLU A 56 19.08 2.61 -1.64
CA GLU A 56 18.31 2.83 -0.40
C GLU A 56 18.43 4.28 0.11
N ILE A 57 18.35 5.24 -0.81
CA ILE A 57 18.39 6.67 -0.51
C ILE A 57 17.20 7.39 -1.15
N SER A 58 16.92 8.61 -0.73
CA SER A 58 15.95 9.46 -1.41
C SER A 58 16.50 10.03 -2.72
N ILE A 59 15.60 10.45 -3.61
CA ILE A 59 15.98 11.20 -4.82
C ILE A 59 16.74 12.49 -4.44
N ASP A 60 16.33 13.21 -3.39
CA ASP A 60 17.05 14.40 -2.93
C ASP A 60 18.52 14.08 -2.56
N GLU A 61 18.75 12.97 -1.88
CA GLU A 61 20.12 12.49 -1.55
C GLU A 61 20.91 12.09 -2.79
N LEU A 62 20.26 11.54 -3.82
CA LEU A 62 20.88 11.26 -5.12
C LEU A 62 21.36 12.55 -5.80
N PHE A 63 20.65 13.67 -5.60
CA PHE A 63 21.05 15.01 -6.02
C PHE A 63 21.99 15.72 -5.02
N GLY A 64 22.49 15.02 -3.99
CA GLY A 64 23.40 15.57 -3.00
C GLY A 64 22.76 16.54 -2.02
N ARG A 65 21.42 16.60 -1.96
CA ARG A 65 20.68 17.37 -0.97
C ARG A 65 20.54 16.53 0.29
N LYS A 66 20.95 17.08 1.42
CA LYS A 66 20.63 16.48 2.71
C LYS A 66 19.14 16.62 2.93
N ASN A 67 18.44 15.51 3.14
CA ASN A 67 17.05 15.53 3.58
C ASN A 67 16.93 16.48 4.78
N LYS A 68 16.18 17.58 4.63
CA LYS A 68 15.54 18.15 5.81
C LYS A 68 14.54 17.09 6.20
N ASN A 69 14.78 16.40 7.33
CA ASN A 69 13.82 15.46 7.89
C ASN A 69 12.47 16.17 8.03
N ILE A 70 11.64 16.09 7.00
CA ILE A 70 10.20 16.25 7.15
C ILE A 70 9.81 14.87 7.64
N ALA A 71 9.80 14.71 8.97
CA ALA A 71 9.25 13.53 9.61
C ALA A 71 7.83 13.34 9.05
N SER A 72 7.66 12.44 8.09
CA SER A 72 6.36 12.22 7.44
C SER A 72 5.36 11.52 8.36
N SER A 73 5.74 11.20 9.60
CA SER A 73 4.81 10.69 10.60
C SER A 73 3.88 11.77 11.16
N ALA A 74 4.28 13.05 11.15
CA ALA A 74 3.45 14.12 11.72
C ALA A 74 2.19 14.37 10.87
N VAL A 75 2.35 14.42 9.53
CA VAL A 75 1.24 14.65 8.60
C VAL A 75 0.25 13.48 8.60
N VAL A 76 0.74 12.24 8.69
CA VAL A 76 -0.13 11.06 8.74
C VAL A 76 -0.86 10.97 10.09
N GLY A 77 -0.18 11.27 11.20
CA GLY A 77 -0.80 11.33 12.53
C GLY A 77 -1.93 12.36 12.59
N ASP A 78 -1.66 13.59 12.11
CA ASP A 78 -2.65 14.68 12.09
C ASP A 78 -3.85 14.35 11.19
N ILE A 79 -3.62 13.70 10.04
CA ILE A 79 -4.69 13.24 9.14
C ILE A 79 -5.53 12.13 9.78
N LEU A 80 -4.89 11.18 10.46
CA LEU A 80 -5.57 10.09 11.18
C LEU A 80 -6.39 10.63 12.36
N ASP A 81 -5.86 11.61 13.10
CA ASP A 81 -6.56 12.26 14.20
C ASP A 81 -7.77 13.07 13.72
N GLU A 82 -7.66 13.78 12.60
CA GLU A 82 -8.78 14.53 12.01
C GLU A 82 -9.83 13.58 11.40
N ALA A 83 -9.40 12.48 10.76
CA ALA A 83 -10.29 11.42 10.28
C ALA A 83 -11.03 10.76 11.45
N ARG A 84 -10.33 10.48 12.55
CA ARG A 84 -10.92 9.98 13.81
C ARG A 84 -11.94 10.96 14.37
N LYS A 85 -11.61 12.26 14.47
CA LYS A 85 -12.52 13.28 15.02
C LYS A 85 -13.78 13.44 14.17
N SER A 86 -13.62 13.43 12.85
CA SER A 86 -14.72 13.46 11.89
C SER A 86 -15.60 12.21 12.00
N PHE A 87 -14.97 11.04 12.17
CA PHE A 87 -15.66 9.78 12.40
C PHE A 87 -16.45 9.78 13.72
N LEU A 88 -15.85 10.19 14.84
CA LEU A 88 -16.53 10.29 16.13
C LEU A 88 -17.72 11.27 16.07
N THR A 89 -17.56 12.38 15.33
CA THR A 89 -18.63 13.35 15.11
C THR A 89 -19.76 12.78 14.24
N PHE A 90 -19.42 12.03 13.18
CA PHE A 90 -20.40 11.30 12.36
C PHE A 90 -21.16 10.27 13.19
N MET A 91 -20.44 9.49 14.00
CA MET A 91 -20.99 8.53 14.93
C MET A 91 -21.96 9.17 15.92
N GLN A 92 -21.59 10.29 16.53
CA GLN A 92 -22.47 11.05 17.42
C GLN A 92 -23.74 11.56 16.72
N LYS A 93 -23.65 11.93 15.44
CA LYS A 93 -24.75 12.54 14.69
C LYS A 93 -25.74 11.54 14.09
N TYR A 94 -25.28 10.36 13.69
CA TYR A 94 -26.08 9.39 12.92
C TYR A 94 -26.34 8.08 13.68
N TRP A 95 -25.87 7.93 14.91
CA TRP A 95 -26.22 6.81 15.78
C TRP A 95 -27.63 6.95 16.34
N HIS A 96 -28.64 6.49 15.59
CA HIS A 96 -29.99 6.31 16.12
C HIS A 96 -30.28 4.83 16.43
N TYR A 97 -30.84 4.62 17.62
CA TYR A 97 -30.94 3.38 18.38
C TYR A 97 -32.06 2.45 17.86
N THR A 98 -31.88 1.14 18.04
CA THR A 98 -32.99 0.18 18.18
C THR A 98 -32.84 -0.48 19.54
N GLU A 99 -33.89 -0.38 20.35
CA GLU A 99 -33.96 -0.84 21.74
C GLU A 99 -33.60 -2.31 21.99
N ASN A 100 -33.15 -2.53 23.24
CA ASN A 100 -32.83 -3.75 23.98
C ASN A 100 -31.35 -4.19 23.89
N ASP A 101 -30.60 -4.52 24.95
CA ASP A 101 -30.94 -5.06 26.27
C ASP A 101 -29.72 -4.90 27.23
N SER A 102 -29.55 -3.75 27.91
CA SER A 102 -28.40 -3.55 28.84
C SER A 102 -28.55 -2.45 29.90
N GLY A 103 -29.58 -1.60 29.84
CA GLY A 103 -29.77 -0.49 30.80
C GLY A 103 -28.75 0.66 30.73
N MET A 104 -27.64 0.49 30.00
CA MET A 104 -26.61 1.51 29.79
C MET A 104 -27.02 2.55 28.74
N SER A 105 -26.73 3.82 29.02
CA SER A 105 -26.92 4.96 28.11
C SER A 105 -26.01 4.88 26.89
N PHE A 106 -26.29 5.72 25.88
CA PHE A 106 -25.46 5.83 24.69
C PHE A 106 -24.04 6.33 25.06
N GLU A 107 -23.98 7.34 25.91
CA GLU A 107 -22.75 7.96 26.41
C GLU A 107 -21.89 6.93 27.16
N GLU A 108 -22.50 6.12 28.02
CA GLU A 108 -21.80 5.06 28.76
C GLU A 108 -21.21 3.99 27.83
N LYS A 109 -21.93 3.61 26.77
CA LYS A 109 -21.44 2.63 25.79
C LYS A 109 -20.30 3.19 24.94
N VAL A 110 -20.43 4.43 24.49
CA VAL A 110 -19.37 5.14 23.76
C VAL A 110 -18.13 5.28 24.66
N ASP A 111 -18.29 5.65 25.93
CA ASP A 111 -17.19 5.76 26.88
C ASP A 111 -16.51 4.41 27.15
N ILE A 112 -17.27 3.31 27.26
CA ILE A 112 -16.71 1.96 27.39
C ILE A 112 -15.91 1.57 26.14
N SER A 113 -16.45 1.83 24.94
CA SER A 113 -15.75 1.56 23.68
C SER A 113 -14.47 2.40 23.55
N ILE A 114 -14.53 3.69 23.87
CA ILE A 114 -13.36 4.59 23.87
C ILE A 114 -12.33 4.14 24.91
N ARG A 115 -12.76 3.80 26.13
CA ARG A 115 -11.86 3.33 27.19
C ARG A 115 -11.14 2.05 26.79
N ARG A 116 -11.84 1.08 26.20
CA ARG A 116 -11.23 -0.18 25.75
C ARG A 116 -10.31 -0.02 24.55
N LEU A 117 -10.66 0.82 23.58
CA LEU A 117 -9.77 1.19 22.46
C LEU A 117 -8.48 1.85 22.97
N LYS A 118 -8.56 2.63 24.06
CA LYS A 118 -7.40 3.23 24.73
C LYS A 118 -6.59 2.22 25.57
N GLU A 119 -7.26 1.30 26.27
CA GLU A 119 -6.62 0.30 27.14
C GLU A 119 -5.97 -0.84 26.37
N ASN A 120 -6.51 -1.20 25.19
CA ASN A 120 -5.96 -2.21 24.31
C ASN A 120 -6.01 -1.74 22.85
N PRO A 121 -4.86 -1.32 22.28
CA PRO A 121 -4.74 -0.88 20.88
C PRO A 121 -5.19 -1.91 19.83
N ASP A 122 -5.30 -3.18 20.20
CA ASP A 122 -5.79 -4.25 19.33
C ASP A 122 -7.32 -4.43 19.35
N SER A 123 -8.02 -3.74 20.25
CA SER A 123 -9.48 -3.73 20.31
C SER A 123 -10.08 -3.01 19.10
N GLN A 124 -11.26 -3.46 18.66
CA GLN A 124 -11.92 -2.97 17.45
C GLN A 124 -13.43 -2.86 17.68
N THR A 125 -14.09 -1.92 17.01
CA THR A 125 -15.56 -1.81 17.04
C THR A 125 -16.14 -1.94 15.65
N THR A 126 -17.23 -2.69 15.53
CA THR A 126 -18.00 -2.80 14.29
C THR A 126 -19.47 -2.51 14.53
N ILE A 127 -20.02 -1.76 13.59
CA ILE A 127 -21.38 -1.25 13.62
C ILE A 127 -22.04 -1.68 12.33
N ILE A 128 -23.17 -2.37 12.46
CA ILE A 128 -23.96 -2.83 11.32
C ILE A 128 -25.31 -2.15 11.42
N ARG A 129 -25.64 -1.36 10.40
CA ARG A 129 -26.95 -0.73 10.19
C ARG A 129 -27.53 -1.20 8.85
N ASP A 130 -28.84 -1.05 8.66
CA ASP A 130 -29.61 -1.59 7.53
C ASP A 130 -28.96 -1.43 6.15
N SER A 131 -28.20 -0.35 5.95
CA SER A 131 -27.52 0.02 4.71
C SER A 131 -26.00 0.23 4.82
N VAL A 132 -25.36 0.00 5.97
CA VAL A 132 -23.91 0.30 6.16
C VAL A 132 -23.26 -0.66 7.17
N VAL A 133 -22.06 -1.14 6.86
CA VAL A 133 -21.13 -1.77 7.81
C VAL A 133 -19.98 -0.81 8.05
N LEU A 134 -19.72 -0.47 9.30
CA LEU A 134 -18.66 0.43 9.71
C LEU A 134 -17.71 -0.31 10.65
N PHE A 135 -16.45 -0.42 10.24
CA PHE A 135 -15.37 -1.00 11.01
C PHE A 135 -14.45 0.12 11.51
N TYR A 136 -14.00 0.08 12.76
CA TYR A 136 -13.04 1.04 13.28
C TYR A 136 -12.00 0.39 14.22
N LYS A 137 -10.74 0.73 13.98
CA LYS A 137 -9.60 0.46 14.88
C LYS A 137 -8.73 1.71 14.98
N GLU A 138 -8.27 2.03 16.19
CA GLU A 138 -7.55 3.28 16.49
C GLU A 138 -6.35 3.52 15.55
N ASN A 139 -5.55 2.49 15.27
CA ASN A 139 -4.34 2.60 14.45
C ASN A 139 -4.53 2.36 12.94
N ILE A 140 -5.72 1.95 12.50
CA ILE A 140 -6.03 1.69 11.07
C ILE A 140 -7.03 2.71 10.53
N GLY A 141 -7.86 3.32 11.38
CA GLY A 141 -8.95 4.21 11.00
C GLY A 141 -10.29 3.48 10.83
N GLY A 142 -11.24 4.15 10.18
CA GLY A 142 -12.59 3.65 9.94
C GLY A 142 -12.79 3.18 8.49
N LEU A 143 -13.32 1.98 8.29
CA LEU A 143 -13.76 1.47 6.99
C LEU A 143 -15.29 1.44 6.95
N MET A 144 -15.88 2.13 5.98
CA MET A 144 -17.32 2.13 5.75
C MET A 144 -17.66 1.38 4.46
N LEU A 145 -18.52 0.38 4.56
CA LEU A 145 -19.05 -0.39 3.43
C LEU A 145 -20.55 -0.15 3.34
N ASN A 146 -21.01 0.44 2.24
CA ASN A 146 -22.43 0.56 1.99
C ASN A 146 -23.01 -0.82 1.61
N ARG A 147 -24.20 -1.14 2.10
CA ARG A 147 -24.97 -2.27 1.61
C ARG A 147 -25.44 -1.94 0.19
N PRO A 148 -25.22 -2.82 -0.79
CA PRO A 148 -25.72 -2.62 -2.13
C PRO A 148 -27.24 -2.77 -2.13
N ASP A 149 -27.91 -2.05 -3.02
CA ASP A 149 -29.39 -2.05 -3.14
C ASP A 149 -29.96 -3.48 -3.31
N ASN A 150 -29.17 -4.40 -3.86
CA ASN A 150 -29.53 -5.79 -4.13
C ASN A 150 -29.05 -6.80 -3.06
N GLY A 151 -28.59 -6.30 -1.90
CA GLY A 151 -28.16 -7.13 -0.76
C GLY A 151 -26.74 -7.68 -0.84
N TRP A 152 -26.19 -8.07 0.31
CA TRP A 152 -24.77 -8.43 0.49
C TRP A 152 -24.26 -9.54 -0.44
N LEU A 153 -25.12 -10.52 -0.76
CA LEU A 153 -24.77 -11.62 -1.68
C LEU A 153 -24.43 -11.12 -3.08
N ASN A 154 -24.83 -9.91 -3.45
CA ASN A 154 -24.47 -9.33 -4.74
C ASN A 154 -22.97 -9.04 -4.87
N TYR A 155 -22.29 -8.69 -3.77
CA TYR A 155 -20.81 -8.58 -3.78
C TYR A 155 -20.14 -9.92 -4.07
N MET A 156 -20.75 -11.02 -3.64
CA MET A 156 -20.23 -12.38 -3.87
C MET A 156 -20.55 -12.90 -5.27
N LYS A 157 -21.44 -12.23 -6.02
CA LYS A 157 -21.78 -12.54 -7.41
C LYS A 157 -20.99 -11.71 -8.41
N ASP A 158 -20.24 -10.71 -7.94
CA ASP A 158 -19.40 -9.89 -8.78
C ASP A 158 -18.11 -10.64 -9.12
N GLU A 159 -18.15 -11.38 -10.23
CA GLU A 159 -16.99 -12.11 -10.75
C GLU A 159 -15.84 -11.17 -11.15
N SER A 160 -16.09 -9.86 -11.31
CA SER A 160 -15.03 -8.90 -11.66
C SER A 160 -13.97 -8.73 -10.57
N ALA A 161 -14.31 -9.06 -9.32
CA ALA A 161 -13.37 -9.07 -8.20
C ALA A 161 -12.45 -10.29 -8.21
N TYR A 162 -12.86 -11.41 -8.82
CA TYR A 162 -12.14 -12.68 -8.74
C TYR A 162 -10.67 -12.60 -9.21
N PRO A 163 -10.33 -11.98 -10.36
CA PRO A 163 -8.94 -11.87 -10.79
C PRO A 163 -8.05 -11.17 -9.77
N LEU A 164 -8.53 -10.09 -9.16
CA LEU A 164 -7.82 -9.35 -8.13
C LEU A 164 -7.64 -10.19 -6.86
N LEU A 165 -8.71 -10.82 -6.36
CA LEU A 165 -8.65 -11.68 -5.17
C LEU A 165 -7.67 -12.85 -5.39
N ASN A 166 -7.71 -13.46 -6.57
CA ASN A 166 -6.82 -14.57 -6.93
C ASN A 166 -5.36 -14.11 -6.99
N ALA A 167 -5.07 -12.97 -7.63
CA ALA A 167 -3.72 -12.42 -7.67
C ALA A 167 -3.19 -12.05 -6.28
N LEU A 168 -4.02 -11.46 -5.42
CA LEU A 168 -3.65 -11.14 -4.04
C LEU A 168 -3.45 -12.37 -3.14
N SER A 169 -3.97 -13.53 -3.54
CA SER A 169 -3.68 -14.80 -2.87
C SER A 169 -2.35 -15.42 -3.30
N ASP A 170 -1.79 -14.99 -4.43
CA ASP A 170 -0.50 -15.48 -4.91
C ASP A 170 0.65 -14.85 -4.09
N LYS A 171 1.50 -15.72 -3.54
CA LYS A 171 2.57 -15.33 -2.63
C LYS A 171 3.67 -14.52 -3.33
N LEU A 172 3.99 -14.86 -4.58
CA LEU A 172 5.03 -14.20 -5.35
C LEU A 172 4.55 -12.80 -5.78
N PHE A 173 3.33 -12.72 -6.30
CA PHE A 173 2.64 -11.49 -6.61
C PHE A 173 2.66 -10.54 -5.42
N MET A 174 2.21 -11.00 -4.25
CA MET A 174 2.17 -10.18 -3.04
C MET A 174 3.57 -9.74 -2.57
N LYS A 175 4.58 -10.62 -2.66
CA LYS A 175 5.96 -10.26 -2.33
C LYS A 175 6.46 -9.11 -3.22
N LEU A 176 6.29 -9.23 -4.54
CA LEU A 176 6.70 -8.20 -5.51
C LEU A 176 5.90 -6.91 -5.32
N PHE A 177 4.59 -7.04 -5.10
CA PHE A 177 3.69 -5.91 -4.93
C PHE A 177 4.01 -5.10 -3.66
N ILE A 178 4.23 -5.78 -2.52
CA ILE A 178 4.65 -5.14 -1.27
C ILE A 178 6.01 -4.45 -1.45
N TYR A 179 6.94 -5.07 -2.17
CA TYR A 179 8.23 -4.46 -2.46
C TYR A 179 8.04 -3.13 -3.21
N ILE A 180 7.22 -3.10 -4.27
CA ILE A 180 6.93 -1.87 -5.02
C ILE A 180 6.33 -0.79 -4.10
N LEU A 181 5.38 -1.16 -3.23
CA LEU A 181 4.72 -0.25 -2.29
C LEU A 181 5.66 0.39 -1.24
N GLN A 182 6.68 -0.33 -0.81
CA GLN A 182 7.59 0.11 0.26
C GLN A 182 8.75 0.99 -0.24
N ASN A 183 8.91 1.12 -1.55
CA ASN A 183 10.00 1.88 -2.18
C ASN A 183 9.43 3.09 -2.95
N SER A 184 10.11 3.60 -3.97
CA SER A 184 9.63 4.75 -4.75
C SER A 184 8.32 4.53 -5.51
N GLY A 185 7.82 3.29 -5.58
CA GLY A 185 6.68 2.91 -6.41
C GLY A 185 7.04 2.71 -7.88
N ALA A 186 8.31 2.90 -8.28
CA ALA A 186 8.81 2.67 -9.63
C ALA A 186 9.84 1.53 -9.65
N CYS A 187 9.87 0.73 -10.71
CA CYS A 187 10.80 -0.39 -10.84
C CYS A 187 11.02 -0.82 -12.29
N THR A 188 12.11 -1.55 -12.53
CA THR A 188 12.27 -2.38 -13.73
C THR A 188 12.10 -3.85 -13.33
N ALA A 189 11.84 -4.73 -14.30
CA ALA A 189 11.80 -6.16 -14.02
C ALA A 189 13.13 -6.67 -13.45
N ALA A 190 14.25 -6.20 -14.00
CA ALA A 190 15.60 -6.53 -13.55
C ALA A 190 15.86 -6.07 -12.10
N SER A 191 15.42 -4.87 -11.72
CA SER A 191 15.65 -4.34 -10.38
C SER A 191 14.88 -5.14 -9.32
N LEU A 192 13.62 -5.49 -9.62
CA LEU A 192 12.81 -6.35 -8.77
C LEU A 192 13.39 -7.76 -8.66
N ALA A 193 13.78 -8.36 -9.78
CA ALA A 193 14.36 -9.69 -9.86
C ALA A 193 15.62 -9.80 -9.00
N LYS A 194 16.56 -8.88 -9.21
CA LYS A 194 17.85 -8.87 -8.51
C LYS A 194 17.68 -8.66 -7.00
N LYS A 195 16.84 -7.71 -6.58
CA LYS A 195 16.67 -7.41 -5.15
C LYS A 195 15.97 -8.53 -4.39
N ASN A 196 15.04 -9.23 -5.05
CA ASN A 196 14.22 -10.24 -4.38
C ASN A 196 14.71 -11.68 -4.58
N ASP A 197 15.80 -11.85 -5.34
CA ASP A 197 16.35 -13.14 -5.78
C ASP A 197 15.28 -14.01 -6.48
N ILE A 198 14.63 -13.42 -7.49
CA ILE A 198 13.55 -14.04 -8.26
C ILE A 198 13.94 -14.05 -9.73
N PRO A 199 13.68 -15.13 -10.49
CA PRO A 199 13.90 -15.12 -11.94
C PRO A 199 13.13 -13.99 -12.62
N GLU A 200 13.83 -13.23 -13.49
CA GLU A 200 13.23 -12.05 -14.14
C GLU A 200 11.99 -12.40 -14.99
N ALA A 201 11.92 -13.61 -15.54
CA ALA A 201 10.75 -14.10 -16.26
C ALA A 201 9.50 -14.15 -15.36
N ASP A 202 9.64 -14.64 -14.13
CA ASP A 202 8.55 -14.72 -13.16
C ASP A 202 8.13 -13.32 -12.69
N VAL A 203 9.09 -12.41 -12.53
CA VAL A 203 8.82 -11.00 -12.22
C VAL A 203 8.02 -10.36 -13.35
N LYS A 204 8.43 -10.53 -14.62
CA LYS A 204 7.72 -10.00 -15.78
C LYS A 204 6.28 -10.51 -15.84
N LEU A 205 6.06 -11.81 -15.65
CA LEU A 205 4.71 -12.38 -15.63
C LEU A 205 3.82 -11.72 -14.56
N ASN A 206 4.36 -11.50 -13.36
CA ASN A 206 3.65 -10.85 -12.27
C ASN A 206 3.39 -9.36 -12.53
N LEU A 207 4.34 -8.64 -13.13
CA LEU A 207 4.16 -7.25 -13.54
C LEU A 207 3.07 -7.12 -14.62
N GLU A 208 3.02 -8.02 -15.60
CA GLU A 208 1.94 -8.03 -16.59
C GLU A 208 0.58 -8.36 -15.96
N ASN A 209 0.55 -9.24 -14.95
CA ASN A 209 -0.67 -9.47 -14.17
C ASN A 209 -1.11 -8.18 -13.43
N MET A 210 -0.19 -7.50 -12.74
CA MET A 210 -0.46 -6.21 -12.07
C MET A 210 -0.93 -5.13 -13.05
N LEU A 211 -0.37 -5.07 -14.27
CA LEU A 211 -0.84 -4.18 -15.33
C LEU A 211 -2.28 -4.49 -15.73
N SER A 212 -2.61 -5.77 -15.94
CA SER A 212 -3.97 -6.19 -16.32
C SER A 212 -5.02 -5.84 -15.27
N LEU A 213 -4.62 -5.80 -13.99
CA LEU A 213 -5.45 -5.41 -12.85
C LEU A 213 -5.50 -3.89 -12.63
N GLY A 214 -4.79 -3.10 -13.44
CA GLY A 214 -4.70 -1.64 -13.29
C GLY A 214 -3.99 -1.22 -11.99
N MET A 215 -3.08 -2.05 -11.48
CA MET A 215 -2.34 -1.79 -10.25
C MET A 215 -1.11 -0.93 -10.49
N ILE A 216 -0.50 -1.10 -11.66
CA ILE A 216 0.67 -0.36 -12.12
C ILE A 216 0.43 0.16 -13.54
N SER A 217 1.29 1.06 -13.99
CA SER A 217 1.40 1.55 -15.36
C SER A 217 2.79 1.23 -15.90
N ARG A 218 2.93 1.12 -17.23
CA ARG A 218 4.20 0.83 -17.90
C ARG A 218 4.59 2.00 -18.80
N LYS A 219 5.86 2.37 -18.76
CA LYS A 219 6.51 3.32 -19.67
C LYS A 219 7.72 2.64 -20.27
N ASP A 220 7.83 2.70 -21.58
CA ASP A 220 8.91 2.07 -22.33
C ASP A 220 9.96 3.13 -22.68
N LEU A 221 11.22 2.83 -22.37
CA LEU A 221 12.37 3.70 -22.60
C LEU A 221 13.31 3.06 -23.61
N ASP A 222 13.67 3.79 -24.67
CA ASP A 222 14.71 3.37 -25.60
C ASP A 222 16.09 3.53 -24.94
N VAL A 223 16.73 2.40 -24.67
CA VAL A 223 18.09 2.30 -24.14
C VAL A 223 19.00 1.61 -25.17
N GLU A 224 20.32 1.65 -24.96
CA GLU A 224 21.29 1.05 -25.91
C GLU A 224 21.04 -0.44 -26.19
N GLU A 225 20.50 -1.18 -25.21
CA GLU A 225 20.23 -2.63 -25.30
C GLU A 225 18.81 -2.95 -25.83
N GLY A 226 18.04 -1.93 -26.23
CA GLY A 226 16.67 -2.08 -26.73
C GLY A 226 15.67 -1.31 -25.87
N ILE A 227 14.47 -1.88 -25.69
CA ILE A 227 13.41 -1.23 -24.92
C ILE A 227 13.48 -1.71 -23.47
N LEU A 228 13.64 -0.76 -22.54
CA LEU A 228 13.54 -0.98 -21.10
C LEU A 228 12.18 -0.49 -20.59
N SER A 229 11.38 -1.41 -20.06
CA SER A 229 10.11 -1.08 -19.44
C SER A 229 10.27 -0.70 -17.97
N ILE A 230 9.75 0.48 -17.62
CA ILE A 230 9.66 1.01 -16.26
C ILE A 230 8.20 0.93 -15.82
N TYR A 231 7.97 0.33 -14.66
CA TYR A 231 6.65 0.10 -14.10
C TYR A 231 6.45 1.01 -12.89
N GLU A 232 5.32 1.73 -12.85
CA GLU A 232 4.98 2.71 -11.82
C GLU A 232 3.62 2.43 -11.19
N LEU A 233 3.55 2.46 -9.87
CA LEU A 233 2.33 2.29 -9.10
C LEU A 233 1.33 3.42 -9.38
N CYS A 234 0.12 3.08 -9.83
CA CYS A 234 -0.86 4.08 -10.30
C CYS A 234 -2.15 4.16 -9.45
N CYS A 235 -2.32 3.29 -8.45
CA CYS A 235 -3.55 3.22 -7.66
C CYS A 235 -3.34 3.11 -6.14
N THR A 236 -2.25 3.65 -5.62
CA THR A 236 -1.89 3.68 -4.17
C THR A 236 -3.09 3.87 -3.25
N GLN A 237 -3.90 4.90 -3.48
CA GLN A 237 -5.09 5.16 -2.65
C GLN A 237 -6.10 4.01 -2.66
N LYS A 238 -6.49 3.50 -3.84
CA LYS A 238 -7.44 2.37 -3.92
C LYS A 238 -6.87 1.10 -3.28
N LEU A 239 -5.56 0.89 -3.42
CA LEU A 239 -4.85 -0.25 -2.83
C LEU A 239 -4.81 -0.20 -1.32
N TYR A 240 -4.62 0.98 -0.71
CA TYR A 240 -4.71 1.12 0.74
C TYR A 240 -6.08 0.66 1.26
N HIS A 241 -7.18 1.03 0.58
CA HIS A 241 -8.51 0.58 0.98
C HIS A 241 -8.68 -0.93 0.87
N ILE A 242 -8.20 -1.54 -0.23
CA ILE A 242 -8.26 -2.99 -0.45
C ILE A 242 -7.44 -3.73 0.62
N LEU A 243 -6.20 -3.28 0.88
CA LEU A 243 -5.35 -3.86 1.92
C LEU A 243 -5.94 -3.68 3.32
N SER A 244 -6.59 -2.55 3.62
CA SER A 244 -7.33 -2.34 4.87
C SER A 244 -8.49 -3.34 5.02
N VAL A 245 -9.25 -3.60 3.95
CA VAL A 245 -10.32 -4.62 3.95
C VAL A 245 -9.75 -6.02 4.20
N PHE A 246 -8.61 -6.38 3.60
CA PHE A 246 -7.97 -7.67 3.83
C PHE A 246 -7.36 -7.81 5.23
N ALA A 247 -6.69 -6.77 5.72
CA ALA A 247 -6.17 -6.73 7.08
C ALA A 247 -7.31 -6.93 8.09
N PHE A 248 -8.45 -6.28 7.85
CA PHE A 248 -9.67 -6.50 8.60
C PHE A 248 -10.16 -7.96 8.51
N ALA A 249 -10.32 -8.50 7.30
CA ALA A 249 -10.80 -9.86 7.10
C ALA A 249 -9.89 -10.92 7.78
N HIS A 250 -8.57 -10.76 7.68
CA HIS A 250 -7.59 -11.62 8.34
C HIS A 250 -7.70 -11.54 9.87
N GLN A 251 -7.83 -10.33 10.42
CA GLN A 251 -8.00 -10.14 11.87
C GLN A 251 -9.33 -10.69 12.37
N PHE A 252 -10.42 -10.51 11.62
CA PHE A 252 -11.71 -11.10 11.95
C PHE A 252 -11.63 -12.62 12.08
N VAL A 253 -10.84 -13.29 11.22
CA VAL A 253 -10.65 -14.74 11.30
C VAL A 253 -9.70 -15.14 12.43
N SER A 254 -8.63 -14.37 12.68
CA SER A 254 -7.54 -14.75 13.58
C SER A 254 -7.68 -14.26 15.03
N GLN A 255 -8.52 -13.26 15.29
CA GLN A 255 -8.64 -12.56 16.58
C GLN A 255 -10.10 -12.39 17.00
N LYS A 256 -10.91 -13.44 16.82
CA LYS A 256 -12.37 -13.41 17.09
C LYS A 256 -12.73 -12.98 18.51
N GLU A 257 -11.93 -13.36 19.51
CA GLU A 257 -12.15 -12.98 20.91
C GLU A 257 -12.02 -11.48 21.21
N TYR A 258 -11.37 -10.71 20.32
CA TYR A 258 -11.19 -9.26 20.44
C TYR A 258 -12.28 -8.48 19.68
N TYR A 259 -13.21 -9.18 19.03
CA TYR A 259 -14.27 -8.57 18.26
C TYR A 259 -15.52 -8.30 19.11
N PHE A 260 -15.89 -7.03 19.23
CA PHE A 260 -17.10 -6.61 19.91
C PHE A 260 -18.04 -5.93 18.91
N GLY A 261 -19.07 -6.66 18.49
CA GLY A 261 -20.08 -6.16 17.57
C GLY A 261 -21.34 -5.74 18.32
N TYR A 262 -21.86 -4.55 17.98
CA TYR A 262 -23.24 -4.20 18.33
C TYR A 262 -24.10 -4.37 17.07
N MET A 263 -25.02 -5.33 17.11
CA MET A 263 -26.06 -5.47 16.07
C MET A 263 -27.20 -4.50 16.38
N GLY A 264 -27.49 -3.58 15.46
CA GLY A 264 -28.86 -3.06 15.34
C GLY A 264 -29.77 -4.21 14.91
N LYS A 265 -31.03 -4.22 15.40
CA LYS A 265 -31.98 -5.36 15.35
C LYS A 265 -31.69 -6.47 14.33
N PRO A 266 -31.54 -7.74 14.78
CA PRO A 266 -31.40 -8.89 13.90
C PRO A 266 -32.78 -9.33 13.36
N ASP A 267 -33.42 -8.53 12.51
CA ASP A 267 -34.65 -8.97 11.83
C ASP A 267 -34.35 -9.60 10.47
N PHE A 268 -33.32 -10.45 10.34
CA PHE A 268 -33.16 -11.33 9.16
C PHE A 268 -32.36 -12.60 9.50
N TYR A 269 -32.95 -13.47 10.32
CA TYR A 269 -32.76 -14.91 10.14
C TYR A 269 -33.92 -15.43 9.30
N LEU A 270 -33.62 -15.84 8.07
CA LEU A 270 -34.34 -16.84 7.27
C LEU A 270 -35.87 -16.76 7.24
N ASN A 271 -36.40 -16.21 6.14
CA ASN A 271 -37.53 -16.82 5.44
C ASN A 271 -37.08 -17.15 4.02
#